data_AF-A0A7D4YC37-F1
#
_entry.id   AF-A0A7D4YC37-F1
#
_cell.length_a   1.000
_cell.length_b   1.000
_cell.length_c   1.000
_cell.angle_alpha   90.00
_cell.angle_beta   90.00
_cell.angle_gamma   90.00
#
_symmetry.space_group_name_H-M   'P 1'
#
loop_
_entity.id
_entity.type
_entity.pdbx_description
1 polymer ?
#
loop_
_entity_poly.entity_id
_entity_poly.type
_entity_poly.pdbx_seq_one_letter_code
_entity_poly.pdbx_strand_id
1 'polypeptide(L)'
;MWRSRKSRDRRTVTCIACGDSLLREEAREYDKEGDRWNRRDKEFEYLCTDCDDELCHQPRDGLESLICSIETDGLSREEFLGRYADAVGTDERDGADATGSRGRSDRDGDPSDRDR
;
A
#
# COMPACT_ATOMS: atom_id res chain seq x y z
N MET A 1 -40.44 12.99 0.91
CA MET A 1 -39.87 12.86 2.26
C MET A 1 -38.85 11.72 2.25
N TRP A 2 -37.57 11.99 1.99
CA TRP A 2 -36.52 10.98 2.13
C TRP A 2 -35.90 11.08 3.53
N ARG A 3 -36.06 10.02 4.32
CA ARG A 3 -35.44 9.90 5.63
C ARG A 3 -33.97 9.55 5.47
N SER A 4 -33.13 10.57 5.44
CA SER A 4 -31.72 10.44 5.78
C SER A 4 -31.61 10.14 7.28
N ARG A 5 -30.91 9.06 7.64
CA ARG A 5 -29.63 9.14 8.39
C ARG A 5 -29.20 7.76 8.87
N LYS A 6 -28.20 7.24 8.15
CA LYS A 6 -27.06 6.45 8.62
C LYS A 6 -27.05 6.16 10.14
N SER A 7 -27.54 4.98 10.49
CA SER A 7 -27.14 4.26 11.71
C SER A 7 -26.17 3.13 11.33
N ARG A 8 -25.25 3.39 10.39
CA ARG A 8 -24.21 2.43 10.02
C ARG A 8 -22.92 2.91 10.65
N ASP A 9 -22.50 2.19 11.68
CA ASP A 9 -21.15 2.16 12.25
C ASP A 9 -20.68 3.38 13.04
N ARG A 10 -21.25 3.61 14.23
CA ARG A 10 -20.49 4.18 15.36
C ARG A 10 -19.48 3.18 15.95
N ARG A 11 -18.90 2.32 15.13
CA ARG A 11 -17.89 1.36 15.59
C ARG A 11 -16.60 2.15 15.72
N THR A 12 -16.12 2.29 16.94
CA THR A 12 -14.80 2.85 17.21
C THR A 12 -13.77 1.74 17.05
N VAL A 13 -12.66 2.06 16.39
CA VAL A 13 -11.51 1.18 16.26
C VAL A 13 -10.29 1.84 16.89
N THR A 14 -9.31 1.04 17.26
CA THR A 14 -8.08 1.51 17.91
C THR A 14 -6.96 1.56 16.89
N CYS A 15 -6.28 2.70 16.80
CA CYS A 15 -5.05 2.82 16.03
C CYS A 15 -3.98 1.91 16.64
N ILE A 16 -3.41 0.99 15.86
CA ILE A 16 -2.38 0.06 16.35
C ILE A 16 -1.04 0.75 16.66
N ALA A 17 -0.81 1.94 16.11
CA ALA A 17 0.44 2.68 16.29
C ALA A 17 0.40 3.57 17.56
N CYS A 18 -0.59 4.45 17.67
CA CYS A 18 -0.69 5.40 18.78
C CYS A 18 -1.65 4.96 19.90
N GLY A 19 -2.54 3.99 19.65
CA GLY A 19 -3.54 3.53 20.62
C GLY A 19 -4.82 4.39 20.68
N ASP A 20 -4.93 5.43 19.85
CA ASP A 20 -6.11 6.32 19.86
C ASP A 20 -7.37 5.60 19.36
N SER A 21 -8.50 5.95 19.95
CA SER A 21 -9.82 5.47 19.53
C SER A 21 -10.42 6.40 18.48
N LEU A 22 -10.70 5.88 17.30
CA LEU A 22 -11.15 6.64 16.13
C LEU A 22 -12.45 6.05 15.60
N LEU A 23 -13.21 6.84 14.84
CA LEU A 23 -14.35 6.30 14.11
C LEU A 23 -13.85 5.38 12.99
N ARG A 24 -14.54 4.26 12.78
CA ARG A 24 -14.24 3.31 11.70
C ARG A 24 -14.22 3.96 10.31
N GLU A 25 -14.97 5.03 10.11
CA GLU A 25 -15.01 5.78 8.84
C GLU A 25 -13.78 6.69 8.62
N GLU A 26 -13.07 7.04 9.69
CA GLU A 26 -11.88 7.90 9.65
C GLU A 26 -10.58 7.07 9.63
N ALA A 27 -10.64 5.82 10.12
CA ALA A 27 -9.51 4.92 10.17
C ALA A 27 -9.05 4.41 8.79
N ARG A 28 -7.74 4.24 8.64
CA ARG A 28 -7.08 3.60 7.50
C ARG A 28 -6.88 2.12 7.78
N GLU A 29 -7.07 1.30 6.75
CA GLU A 29 -6.87 -0.15 6.83
C GLU A 29 -5.40 -0.45 6.58
N TYR A 30 -4.78 -1.13 7.54
CA TYR A 30 -3.40 -1.59 7.46
C TYR A 30 -3.38 -3.07 7.10
N ASP A 31 -2.74 -3.40 5.98
CA ASP A 31 -2.38 -4.78 5.62
C ASP A 31 -0.92 -5.01 6.01
N LYS A 32 -0.71 -5.85 7.03
CA LYS A 32 0.62 -6.23 7.51
C LYS A 32 1.45 -6.97 6.47
N GLU A 33 0.81 -7.61 5.50
CA GLU A 33 1.44 -8.35 4.40
C GLU A 33 1.74 -7.42 3.21
N GLY A 34 1.29 -6.16 3.23
CA GLY A 34 1.58 -5.17 2.19
C GLY A 34 0.79 -5.34 0.88
N ASP A 35 -0.11 -6.32 0.77
CA ASP A 35 -0.92 -6.57 -0.43
C ASP A 35 -2.30 -5.89 -0.34
N ARG A 36 -2.31 -4.59 -0.66
CA ARG A 36 -3.51 -3.73 -0.65
C ARG A 36 -4.63 -4.18 -1.61
N TRP A 37 -4.33 -5.07 -2.56
CA TRP A 37 -5.26 -5.43 -3.63
C TRP A 37 -6.09 -6.67 -3.31
N ASN A 38 -5.53 -7.66 -2.60
CA ASN A 38 -6.28 -8.84 -2.18
C ASN A 38 -6.94 -8.64 -0.81
N ARG A 39 -8.27 -8.67 -0.79
CA ARG A 39 -9.09 -8.51 0.42
C ARG A 39 -9.76 -9.80 0.90
N ARG A 40 -9.59 -10.92 0.17
CA ARG A 40 -10.27 -12.17 0.53
C ARG A 40 -9.51 -12.83 1.67
N ASP A 41 -10.26 -13.25 2.69
CA ASP A 41 -9.77 -14.06 3.81
C ASP A 41 -8.65 -13.38 4.64
N LYS A 42 -8.61 -12.04 4.63
CA LYS A 42 -7.69 -11.24 5.46
C LYS A 42 -8.45 -10.39 6.48
N GLU A 43 -7.89 -10.30 7.68
CA GLU A 43 -8.30 -9.36 8.71
C GLU A 43 -7.38 -8.14 8.64
N PHE A 44 -7.97 -6.94 8.56
CA PHE A 44 -7.24 -5.68 8.51
C PHE A 44 -7.14 -5.05 9.90
N GLU A 45 -5.98 -4.44 10.18
CA GLU A 45 -5.78 -3.59 11.35
C GLU A 45 -6.05 -2.12 10.99
N TYR A 46 -6.09 -1.24 12.00
CA TYR A 46 -6.50 0.15 11.80
C TYR A 46 -5.44 1.14 12.26
N LEU A 47 -5.31 2.23 11.49
CA LEU A 47 -4.45 3.37 11.78
C LEU A 47 -5.24 4.68 11.72
N CYS A 48 -4.82 5.69 12.49
CA CYS A 48 -5.22 7.07 12.21
C CYS A 48 -4.56 7.56 10.92
N THR A 49 -5.14 8.59 10.32
CA THR A 49 -4.56 9.26 9.14
C THR A 49 -3.12 9.68 9.40
N ASP A 50 -2.82 10.27 10.57
CA ASP A 50 -1.48 10.77 10.87
C ASP A 50 -0.45 9.63 10.91
N CYS A 51 -0.74 8.50 11.57
CA CYS A 51 0.17 7.36 11.62
C CYS A 51 0.26 6.63 10.27
N ASP A 52 -0.81 6.57 9.49
CA ASP A 52 -0.81 6.03 8.12
C ASP A 52 0.10 6.87 7.21
N ASP A 53 0.04 8.20 7.31
CA ASP A 53 0.85 9.12 6.50
C ASP A 53 2.36 9.01 6.81
N GLU A 54 2.73 8.64 8.04
CA GLU A 54 4.13 8.42 8.44
C GLU A 54 4.69 7.05 8.00
N LEU A 55 3.82 6.12 7.57
CA LEU A 55 4.22 4.76 7.22
C LEU A 55 4.84 4.66 5.82
N CYS A 56 5.85 3.80 5.73
CA CYS A 56 6.40 3.40 4.44
C CYS A 56 5.45 2.42 3.74
N HIS A 57 4.89 2.85 2.61
CA HIS A 57 3.95 2.07 1.79
C HIS A 57 4.63 1.22 0.72
N GLN A 58 5.96 1.10 0.77
CA GLN A 58 6.68 0.27 -0.20
C GLN A 58 6.33 -1.21 0.01
N PRO A 59 6.11 -1.97 -1.07
CA PRO A 59 5.87 -3.39 -0.96
C PRO A 59 7.05 -4.06 -0.24
N ARG A 60 6.74 -5.00 0.65
CA ARG A 60 7.75 -5.76 1.42
C ARG A 60 8.13 -7.08 0.75
N ASP A 61 7.50 -7.40 -0.38
CA ASP A 61 7.78 -8.63 -1.12
C ASP A 61 9.26 -8.72 -1.48
N GLY A 62 9.89 -9.83 -1.11
CA GLY A 62 11.30 -10.09 -1.37
C GLY A 62 12.29 -9.33 -0.47
N LEU A 63 11.84 -8.37 0.35
CA LEU A 63 12.72 -7.58 1.22
C LEU A 63 13.46 -8.47 2.24
N GLU A 64 12.75 -9.39 2.90
CA GLU A 64 13.36 -10.30 3.87
C GLU A 64 14.39 -11.22 3.20
N SER A 65 14.05 -11.79 2.05
CA SER A 65 14.97 -12.63 1.27
C SER A 65 16.22 -11.86 0.84
N LEU A 66 16.04 -10.61 0.38
CA LEU A 66 17.15 -9.72 0.04
C LEU A 66 18.04 -9.46 1.26
N ILE A 67 17.45 -9.06 2.40
CA ILE A 67 18.19 -8.80 3.63
C ILE A 67 18.98 -10.04 4.06
N CYS A 68 18.36 -11.22 4.10
CA CYS A 68 19.05 -12.47 4.43
C CYS A 68 20.17 -12.82 3.44
N SER A 69 20.09 -12.38 2.18
CA SER A 69 21.15 -12.64 1.19
C SER A 69 22.39 -11.74 1.36
N ILE A 70 22.22 -10.53 1.90
CA ILE A 70 23.30 -9.55 2.09
C ILE A 70 23.89 -9.57 3.50
N GLU A 71 23.08 -9.97 4.48
CA GLU A 71 23.44 -10.01 5.89
C GLU A 71 24.42 -11.15 6.16
N THR A 72 25.32 -10.92 7.10
CA THR A 72 26.37 -11.87 7.49
C THR A 72 26.80 -11.51 8.91
N ASP A 73 27.11 -12.53 9.71
CA ASP A 73 27.62 -12.33 11.06
C ASP A 73 28.84 -11.39 11.07
N GLY A 74 28.81 -10.39 11.96
CA GLY A 74 29.94 -9.49 12.19
C GLY A 74 30.06 -8.29 11.24
N LEU A 75 29.08 -8.04 10.37
CA LEU A 75 29.07 -6.83 9.56
C LEU A 75 28.85 -5.58 10.40
N SER A 76 29.59 -4.53 10.09
CA SER A 76 29.25 -3.19 10.56
C SER A 76 27.99 -2.69 9.86
N ARG A 77 27.31 -1.74 10.50
CA ARG A 77 26.14 -1.08 9.91
C ARG A 77 26.45 -0.41 8.57
N GLU A 78 27.62 0.21 8.42
CA GLU A 78 28.01 0.87 7.16
C GLU A 78 28.19 -0.15 6.03
N GLU A 79 28.83 -1.30 6.30
CA GLU A 79 29.00 -2.36 5.31
C GLU A 79 27.65 -2.98 4.90
N PHE A 80 26.75 -3.22 5.85
CA PHE A 80 25.41 -3.71 5.57
C PHE A 80 24.63 -2.75 4.66
N LEU A 81 24.64 -1.45 5.00
CA LEU A 81 23.95 -0.42 4.20
C LEU A 81 24.55 -0.26 2.80
N GLY A 82 25.87 -0.39 2.67
CA GLY A 82 26.55 -0.38 1.37
C GLY A 82 26.09 -1.55 0.49
N ARG A 83 26.10 -2.77 1.01
CA ARG A 83 25.63 -3.96 0.29
C ARG A 83 24.16 -3.88 -0.09
N TYR A 84 23.31 -3.37 0.81
CA TYR A 84 21.90 -3.15 0.52
C TYR A 84 21.71 -2.15 -0.62
N ALA A 85 22.39 -1.00 -0.56
CA ALA A 85 22.31 0.03 -1.60
C ALA A 85 22.81 -0.49 -2.96
N ASP A 86 23.89 -1.27 -2.98
CA ASP A 86 24.38 -1.91 -4.20
C ASP A 86 23.35 -2.89 -4.77
N ALA A 87 22.76 -3.76 -3.94
CA ALA A 87 21.80 -4.77 -4.37
C ALA A 87 20.50 -4.14 -4.92
N VAL A 88 19.95 -3.12 -4.25
CA VAL A 88 18.76 -2.40 -4.73
C VAL A 88 19.06 -1.56 -5.97
N GLY A 89 20.24 -0.93 -6.05
CA GLY A 89 20.67 -0.15 -7.21
C GLY A 89 20.93 -0.98 -8.46
N THR A 90 21.25 -2.28 -8.31
CA THR A 90 21.27 -3.24 -9.43
C THR A 90 19.86 -3.61 -9.90
N ASP A 91 18.91 -3.86 -9.00
CA ASP A 91 17.52 -4.21 -9.33
C ASP A 91 16.77 -3.10 -10.11
N GLU A 92 17.00 -1.82 -9.78
CA GLU A 92 16.37 -0.70 -10.51
C GLU A 92 16.80 -0.61 -11.99
N ARG A 93 17.97 -1.15 -12.35
CA ARG A 93 18.44 -1.19 -13.75
C ARG A 93 17.75 -2.29 -14.55
N ASP A 94 17.30 -3.36 -13.90
CA ASP A 94 16.63 -4.49 -14.53
C ASP A 94 15.08 -4.31 -14.58
N GLY A 95 14.50 -3.46 -13.73
CA GLY A 95 13.06 -3.17 -13.68
C GLY A 95 12.51 -2.19 -14.72
N ALA A 96 13.37 -1.50 -15.48
CA ALA A 96 12.96 -0.47 -16.44
C ALA A 96 12.31 -1.03 -17.73
N ASP A 97 12.38 -2.34 -17.98
CA ASP A 97 11.83 -2.98 -19.19
C ASP A 97 10.36 -3.47 -19.05
N ALA A 98 9.78 -3.43 -17.85
CA ALA A 98 8.47 -4.06 -17.58
C ALA A 98 7.24 -3.12 -17.61
N THR A 99 7.40 -1.83 -17.94
CA THR A 99 6.27 -0.88 -18.00
C THR A 99 6.09 -0.19 -19.36
N GLY A 100 6.37 -0.90 -20.45
CA GLY A 100 5.95 -0.51 -21.80
C GLY A 100 4.76 -1.34 -22.28
N SER A 101 3.62 -0.68 -22.50
CA SER A 101 2.45 -1.16 -23.28
C SER A 101 1.26 -1.73 -22.49
N ARG A 102 0.42 -0.84 -21.96
CA ARG A 102 -1.04 -1.05 -22.05
C ARG A 102 -1.64 0.09 -22.85
N GLY A 103 -1.99 -0.25 -24.09
CA GLY A 103 -2.50 0.66 -25.10
C GLY A 103 -3.69 1.46 -24.59
N ARG A 104 -3.63 2.77 -24.83
CA ARG A 104 -4.81 3.63 -24.85
C ARG A 104 -5.72 3.08 -25.94
N SER A 105 -6.80 2.43 -25.55
CA SER A 105 -7.90 2.17 -26.48
C SER A 105 -8.71 3.46 -26.51
N ASP A 106 -8.56 4.22 -27.59
CA ASP A 106 -9.42 5.34 -27.92
C ASP A 106 -10.88 4.86 -27.90
N ARG A 107 -11.66 5.40 -26.98
CA ARG A 107 -13.12 5.31 -27.03
C ARG A 107 -13.60 6.58 -27.70
N ASP A 108 -13.69 6.54 -29.03
CA ASP A 108 -14.51 7.46 -29.80
C ASP A 108 -15.97 7.21 -29.43
N GLY A 109 -16.48 8.01 -28.49
CA GLY A 109 -17.89 8.09 -28.17
C GLY A 109 -18.58 8.98 -29.20
N ASP A 110 -19.24 8.36 -30.17
CA ASP A 110 -20.13 9.01 -31.14
C ASP A 110 -21.26 9.77 -30.42
N PRO A 111 -21.40 11.10 -30.59
CA PRO A 111 -22.45 11.88 -29.97
C PRO A 111 -23.59 12.11 -30.99
N SER A 112 -24.35 11.07 -31.32
CA SER A 112 -25.60 11.24 -32.06
C SER A 112 -26.71 10.41 -31.43
N ASP A 113 -27.35 11.00 -30.40
CA ASP A 113 -28.77 10.76 -30.06
C ASP A 113 -29.15 11.65 -28.86
N ARG A 114 -29.20 12.96 -29.12
CA ARG A 114 -30.03 13.88 -28.33
C ARG A 114 -31.10 14.37 -29.29
N ASP A 115 -32.22 13.66 -29.36
CA ASP A 115 -33.56 14.18 -29.72
C ASP A 115 -34.53 13.01 -29.90
N ARG A 116 -35.25 12.65 -28.81
CA ARG A 116 -36.65 12.19 -28.84
C ARG A 116 -37.24 12.05 -27.44
#